data_AF-A0A2U3YYA2-F1
#
_entry.id   AF-A0A2U3YYA2-F1
#
_cell.length_a   1.000
_cell.length_b   1.000
_cell.length_c   1.000
_cell.angle_alpha   90.00
_cell.angle_beta   90.00
_cell.angle_gamma   90.00
#
_symmetry.space_group_name_H-M   'P 1'
#
loop_
_entity.id
_entity.type
_entity.pdbx_description
1 polymer ?
#
loop_
_entity_poly.entity_id
_entity_poly.type
_entity_poly.pdbx_seq_one_letter_code
_entity_poly.pdbx_strand_id
1 'polypeptide(L)'
;MFSFQAIKCCLADLPQSIGMWTPDAVLWLRDSVLNCSDCSIKVTKVDETRGIAHVYLFTPKNFPDPHRSINRQITNADLWKHQKDVFLSAVSSGASCPHSRSGGTPVPGSTGENFRKSLADAIKKSLVEHSSSSSTEELPPPVHLSKPGEHMDVYVPVACHPGYFVIQPWQEIHKLEVLMEEMILYYSVSEERHVAVEKDQVYAAKVENKWHRVLLKGILTNGLVSVYELDYGKHELVNIRKVQPLADVFRKLPFQAVTAQLAGVKCNQWSEEASMVFRNHVEKKPLVALVQTVIENANPWDRKVVVYLVDTSLPDTDIWIHDFMSEYLVELSKVN
;
A
#
# COMPACT_ATOMS: atom_id res chain seq x y z
N MET A 1 -13.53 -13.53 25.73
CA MET A 1 -12.56 -12.69 25.02
C MET A 1 -11.96 -13.57 23.94
N PHE A 2 -12.39 -13.43 22.68
CA PHE A 2 -11.84 -14.25 21.59
C PHE A 2 -10.52 -13.61 21.14
N SER A 3 -9.40 -14.28 21.36
CA SER A 3 -8.13 -13.86 20.75
C SER A 3 -8.15 -14.26 19.29
N PHE A 4 -8.15 -13.29 18.38
CA PHE A 4 -7.91 -13.55 16.97
C PHE A 4 -6.42 -13.88 16.79
N GLN A 5 -6.12 -15.13 16.50
CA GLN A 5 -4.76 -15.58 16.21
C GLN A 5 -4.58 -15.68 14.69
N ALA A 6 -3.66 -14.89 14.14
CA ALA A 6 -3.25 -15.04 12.76
C ALA A 6 -2.32 -16.25 12.63
N ILE A 7 -2.61 -17.13 11.66
CA ILE A 7 -1.81 -18.34 11.40
C ILE A 7 -1.21 -18.22 10.01
N LYS A 8 0.11 -18.38 9.91
CA LYS A 8 0.81 -18.42 8.62
C LYS A 8 0.43 -19.73 7.92
N CYS A 9 -0.05 -19.61 6.69
CA CYS A 9 -0.44 -20.76 5.89
C CYS A 9 0.02 -20.64 4.43
N CYS A 10 0.09 -21.77 3.75
CA CYS A 10 0.36 -21.86 2.32
C CYS A 10 -0.62 -22.82 1.65
N LEU A 11 -0.92 -22.57 0.38
CA LEU A 11 -1.79 -23.46 -0.38
C LEU A 11 -1.06 -24.79 -0.64
N ALA A 12 -1.65 -25.88 -0.16
CA ALA A 12 -1.19 -27.24 -0.43
C ALA A 12 -1.30 -27.62 -1.91
N ASP A 13 -0.43 -28.53 -2.35
CA ASP A 13 -0.46 -29.24 -3.63
C ASP A 13 -0.46 -28.35 -4.89
N LEU A 14 0.15 -27.17 -4.80
CA LEU A 14 0.52 -26.39 -5.99
C LEU A 14 1.71 -27.06 -6.71
N PRO A 15 1.72 -27.10 -8.06
CA PRO A 15 2.81 -27.68 -8.84
C PRO A 15 4.18 -27.12 -8.46
N GLN A 16 5.17 -28.00 -8.21
CA GLN A 16 6.54 -27.61 -7.84
C GLN A 16 7.31 -26.86 -8.95
N SER A 17 6.81 -26.86 -10.19
CA SER A 17 7.37 -26.10 -11.32
C SER A 17 7.05 -24.59 -11.26
N ILE A 18 6.23 -24.19 -10.30
CA ILE A 18 5.85 -22.81 -10.07
C ILE A 18 6.82 -22.23 -9.04
N GLY A 19 7.85 -21.51 -9.51
CA GLY A 19 8.82 -20.85 -8.64
C GLY A 19 8.16 -19.67 -7.89
N MET A 20 8.10 -18.50 -8.53
CA MET A 20 7.49 -17.30 -7.97
C MET A 20 6.04 -17.14 -8.44
N TRP A 21 5.20 -16.57 -7.58
CA TRP A 21 3.86 -16.17 -7.97
C TRP A 21 3.90 -15.01 -8.97
N THR A 22 3.22 -15.18 -10.11
CA THR A 22 3.02 -14.09 -11.07
C THR A 22 2.06 -13.06 -10.47
N PRO A 23 2.17 -11.76 -10.85
CA PRO A 23 1.20 -10.76 -10.43
C PRO A 23 -0.24 -11.19 -10.71
N ASP A 24 -0.51 -11.85 -11.84
CA ASP A 24 -1.84 -12.34 -12.21
C ASP A 24 -2.35 -13.45 -11.29
N ALA A 25 -1.48 -14.40 -10.89
CA ALA A 25 -1.85 -15.43 -9.93
C ALA A 25 -2.14 -14.84 -8.53
N VAL A 26 -1.34 -13.85 -8.09
CA VAL A 26 -1.58 -13.14 -6.82
C VAL A 26 -2.90 -12.38 -6.87
N LEU A 27 -3.15 -11.64 -7.96
CA LEU A 27 -4.39 -10.89 -8.16
C LEU A 27 -5.61 -11.81 -8.18
N TRP A 28 -5.54 -12.92 -8.91
CA TRP A 28 -6.64 -13.89 -8.98
C TRP A 28 -6.95 -14.49 -7.60
N LEU A 29 -5.93 -14.86 -6.82
CA LEU A 29 -6.12 -15.37 -5.47
C LEU A 29 -6.78 -14.32 -4.58
N ARG A 30 -6.28 -13.08 -4.64
CA ARG A 30 -6.82 -11.95 -3.86
C ARG A 30 -8.30 -11.73 -4.19
N ASP A 31 -8.66 -11.68 -5.47
CA ASP A 31 -10.03 -11.49 -5.93
C ASP A 31 -10.95 -12.65 -5.53
N SER A 32 -10.43 -13.87 -5.51
CA SER A 32 -11.19 -15.08 -5.17
C SER A 32 -11.48 -15.21 -3.67
N VAL A 33 -10.59 -14.70 -2.82
CA VAL A 33 -10.64 -14.89 -1.36
C VAL A 33 -11.15 -13.64 -0.65
N LEU A 34 -10.63 -12.46 -0.96
CA LEU A 34 -10.96 -11.23 -0.22
C LEU A 34 -12.37 -10.70 -0.52
N ASN A 35 -12.98 -11.11 -1.63
CA ASN A 35 -14.38 -10.80 -1.93
C ASN A 35 -15.36 -11.79 -1.28
N CYS A 36 -14.87 -12.74 -0.47
CA CYS A 36 -15.68 -13.76 0.16
C CYS A 36 -15.86 -13.47 1.66
N SER A 37 -17.11 -13.40 2.12
CA SER A 37 -17.43 -13.12 3.54
C SER A 37 -16.96 -14.22 4.48
N ASP A 38 -16.92 -15.46 3.99
CA ASP A 38 -16.61 -16.64 4.79
C ASP A 38 -15.75 -17.60 3.96
N CYS A 39 -14.53 -17.88 4.40
CA CYS A 39 -13.69 -18.91 3.79
C CYS A 39 -13.53 -20.08 4.74
N SER A 40 -13.55 -21.29 4.19
CA SER A 40 -13.27 -22.52 4.94
C SER A 40 -11.88 -23.01 4.61
N ILE A 41 -11.18 -23.51 5.62
CA ILE A 41 -9.82 -24.00 5.51
C ILE A 41 -9.79 -25.47 5.93
N LYS A 42 -9.13 -26.32 5.15
CA LYS A 42 -8.75 -27.68 5.56
C LYS A 42 -7.24 -27.76 5.68
N VAL A 43 -6.74 -27.92 6.90
CA VAL A 43 -5.30 -28.10 7.16
C VAL A 43 -4.90 -29.52 6.78
N THR A 44 -3.85 -29.65 5.96
CA THR A 44 -3.33 -30.95 5.50
C THR A 44 -2.01 -31.33 6.14
N LYS A 45 -1.15 -30.34 6.42
CA LYS A 45 0.14 -30.53 7.10
C LYS A 45 0.48 -29.28 7.89
N VAL A 46 1.08 -29.43 9.05
CA VAL A 46 1.68 -28.31 9.80
C VAL A 46 3.19 -28.54 9.83
N ASP A 47 3.94 -27.56 9.37
CA ASP A 47 5.38 -27.50 9.55
C ASP A 47 5.66 -26.72 10.83
N GLU A 48 5.90 -27.44 11.92
CA GLU A 48 6.15 -26.86 13.24
C GLU A 48 7.48 -26.09 13.29
N THR A 49 8.47 -26.51 12.48
CA THR A 49 9.79 -25.85 12.45
C THR A 49 9.73 -24.47 11.80
N ARG A 50 8.84 -24.29 10.82
CA ARG A 50 8.64 -23.03 10.09
C ARG A 50 7.41 -22.25 10.53
N GLY A 51 6.57 -22.84 11.37
CA GLY A 51 5.29 -22.29 11.80
C GLY A 51 4.30 -22.10 10.64
N ILE A 52 4.32 -22.96 9.62
CA ILE A 52 3.49 -22.84 8.41
C ILE A 52 2.50 -24.00 8.32
N ALA A 53 1.21 -23.69 8.22
CA ALA A 53 0.18 -24.67 7.87
C ALA A 53 0.01 -24.78 6.36
N HIS A 54 0.12 -25.98 5.79
CA HIS A 54 -0.32 -26.28 4.44
C HIS A 54 -1.82 -26.53 4.45
N VAL A 55 -2.54 -25.81 3.60
CA VAL A 55 -4.01 -25.77 3.65
C VAL A 55 -4.65 -25.87 2.27
N TYR A 56 -5.85 -26.44 2.24
CA TYR A 56 -6.79 -26.25 1.16
C TYR A 56 -7.79 -25.15 1.54
N LEU A 57 -7.96 -24.18 0.65
CA LEU A 57 -8.85 -23.04 0.84
C LEU A 57 -10.11 -23.19 -0.02
N PHE A 58 -11.26 -22.92 0.59
CA PHE A 58 -12.58 -23.06 -0.02
C PHE A 58 -13.41 -21.81 0.19
N THR A 59 -14.12 -21.39 -0.85
CA THR A 59 -15.26 -20.48 -0.72
C THR A 59 -16.52 -21.28 -0.31
N PRO A 60 -17.58 -20.63 0.20
CA PRO A 60 -18.79 -21.31 0.67
C PRO A 60 -19.49 -22.11 -0.42
N LYS A 61 -19.32 -21.69 -1.68
CA LYS A 61 -19.92 -22.34 -2.86
C LYS A 61 -19.23 -23.63 -3.27
N ASN A 62 -18.04 -23.89 -2.73
CA ASN A 62 -17.11 -24.90 -3.26
C ASN A 62 -16.65 -25.91 -2.20
N PHE A 63 -17.05 -25.74 -0.94
CA PHE A 63 -16.80 -26.70 0.14
C PHE A 63 -17.75 -27.91 0.04
N PRO A 64 -17.34 -29.15 0.37
CA PRO A 64 -16.00 -29.61 0.73
C PRO A 64 -15.21 -30.25 -0.43
N ASP A 65 -15.64 -30.09 -1.69
CA ASP A 65 -15.04 -30.79 -2.83
C ASP A 65 -13.58 -30.31 -3.10
N PRO A 66 -12.55 -31.18 -2.88
CA PRO A 66 -11.15 -30.81 -3.09
C PRO A 66 -10.83 -30.37 -4.52
N HIS A 67 -11.56 -30.88 -5.53
CA HIS A 67 -11.36 -30.50 -6.94
C HIS A 67 -11.84 -29.08 -7.24
N ARG A 68 -12.73 -28.54 -6.40
CA ARG A 68 -13.25 -27.17 -6.50
C ARG A 68 -12.56 -26.22 -5.52
N SER A 69 -11.52 -26.65 -4.81
CA SER A 69 -10.71 -25.78 -3.96
C SER A 69 -10.02 -24.67 -4.76
N ILE A 70 -9.71 -23.56 -4.09
CA ILE A 70 -8.94 -22.46 -4.66
C ILE A 70 -7.56 -22.95 -5.11
N ASN A 71 -6.96 -23.86 -4.35
CA ASN A 71 -5.69 -24.53 -4.66
C ASN A 71 -5.70 -25.18 -6.04
N ARG A 72 -6.80 -25.83 -6.43
CA ARG A 72 -6.90 -26.49 -7.75
C ARG A 72 -7.28 -25.49 -8.84
N GLN A 73 -8.18 -24.55 -8.55
CA GLN A 73 -8.59 -23.55 -9.53
C GLN A 73 -7.46 -22.62 -9.96
N ILE A 74 -6.58 -22.22 -9.03
CA ILE A 74 -5.47 -21.33 -9.37
C ILE A 74 -4.45 -22.01 -10.27
N THR A 75 -4.37 -23.34 -10.29
CA THR A 75 -3.42 -24.08 -11.15
C THR A 75 -3.78 -24.06 -12.64
N ASN A 76 -4.83 -23.34 -13.03
CA ASN A 76 -5.16 -23.08 -14.43
C ASN A 76 -3.98 -22.45 -15.17
N ALA A 77 -3.63 -23.03 -16.31
CA ALA A 77 -2.37 -22.84 -17.00
C ALA A 77 -2.11 -21.43 -17.53
N ASP A 78 -3.12 -20.56 -17.60
CA ASP A 78 -2.99 -19.21 -18.16
C ASP A 78 -2.56 -18.14 -17.15
N LEU A 79 -2.76 -18.36 -15.84
CA LEU A 79 -2.34 -17.41 -14.79
C LEU A 79 -0.83 -17.43 -14.53
N TRP A 80 -0.16 -18.53 -14.87
CA TRP A 80 1.27 -18.76 -14.60
C TRP A 80 2.16 -18.54 -15.82
N LYS A 81 1.57 -18.23 -16.98
CA LYS A 81 2.31 -17.85 -18.19
C LYS A 81 2.74 -16.40 -18.05
N HIS A 82 4.04 -16.14 -18.07
CA HIS A 82 4.57 -14.78 -18.14
C HIS A 82 4.23 -14.23 -19.53
N GLN A 83 3.24 -13.35 -19.63
CA GLN A 83 2.82 -12.80 -20.91
C GLN A 83 3.85 -11.77 -21.39
N LYS A 84 4.35 -11.95 -22.64
CA LYS A 84 5.07 -10.91 -23.38
C LYS A 84 4.06 -9.89 -23.90
N ASP A 85 4.33 -8.61 -23.66
CA ASP A 85 3.50 -7.44 -23.99
C ASP A 85 2.90 -7.46 -25.40
N VAL A 86 1.59 -7.16 -25.54
CA VAL A 86 0.99 -6.62 -26.79
C VAL A 86 -0.20 -5.69 -26.49
N PHE A 87 -0.21 -4.58 -27.23
CA PHE A 87 -1.06 -3.39 -27.26
C PHE A 87 -2.58 -3.57 -27.56
N LEU A 88 -3.32 -2.58 -27.04
CA LEU A 88 -4.59 -1.95 -27.44
C LEU A 88 -5.31 -2.39 -28.74
N SER A 89 -6.63 -2.62 -28.63
CA SER A 89 -7.61 -1.94 -29.51
C SER A 89 -9.00 -1.89 -28.87
N ALA A 90 -9.54 -0.68 -28.79
CA ALA A 90 -10.87 -0.34 -28.33
C ALA A 90 -11.89 -0.44 -29.48
N VAL A 91 -13.14 -0.79 -29.16
CA VAL A 91 -14.30 -0.34 -29.95
C VAL A 91 -15.49 -0.09 -29.02
N SER A 92 -15.95 1.17 -29.02
CA SER A 92 -17.17 1.66 -28.39
C SER A 92 -18.42 1.21 -29.15
N SER A 93 -19.53 1.03 -28.44
CA SER A 93 -20.89 1.20 -29.01
C SER A 93 -21.88 1.51 -27.88
N GLY A 94 -22.56 2.65 -27.99
CA GLY A 94 -23.58 3.10 -27.05
C GLY A 94 -25.01 2.83 -27.53
N ALA A 95 -25.97 2.91 -26.61
CA ALA A 95 -27.38 3.22 -26.87
C ALA A 95 -28.16 3.47 -25.56
N SER A 96 -28.62 4.72 -25.41
CA SER A 96 -30.02 5.15 -25.17
C SER A 96 -30.90 4.50 -24.09
N CYS A 97 -31.37 5.34 -23.15
CA CYS A 97 -32.54 5.14 -22.28
C CYS A 97 -33.89 5.22 -23.04
N PRO A 98 -35.02 4.85 -22.40
CA PRO A 98 -36.00 5.90 -22.10
C PRO A 98 -36.76 5.78 -20.76
N HIS A 99 -37.44 6.89 -20.45
CA HIS A 99 -38.16 7.33 -19.25
C HIS A 99 -39.37 6.51 -18.75
N SER A 100 -39.67 6.64 -17.46
CA SER A 100 -41.05 6.78 -16.94
C SER A 100 -41.11 7.66 -15.68
N ARG A 101 -42.12 8.55 -15.63
CA ARG A 101 -42.40 9.63 -14.65
C ARG A 101 -43.38 9.21 -13.54
N SER A 102 -43.43 10.06 -12.49
CA SER A 102 -44.49 10.28 -11.46
C SER A 102 -44.28 9.53 -10.13
N GLY A 103 -44.33 10.11 -8.93
CA GLY A 103 -44.69 11.46 -8.43
C GLY A 103 -45.16 11.36 -6.96
N GLY A 104 -44.87 12.38 -6.13
CA GLY A 104 -45.51 12.63 -4.81
C GLY A 104 -44.61 12.47 -3.56
N THR A 105 -43.93 13.53 -3.11
CA THR A 105 -44.23 14.44 -1.95
C THR A 105 -43.64 14.03 -0.59
N PRO A 106 -43.24 15.01 0.26
CA PRO A 106 -42.10 14.88 1.16
C PRO A 106 -42.48 14.67 2.63
N VAL A 107 -41.59 14.02 3.39
CA VAL A 107 -41.64 13.97 4.86
C VAL A 107 -40.45 14.77 5.41
N PRO A 108 -40.66 15.71 6.35
CA PRO A 108 -39.60 16.52 6.92
C PRO A 108 -38.98 15.82 8.14
N GLY A 109 -37.65 15.80 8.22
CA GLY A 109 -36.95 15.36 9.41
C GLY A 109 -35.47 15.08 9.19
N SER A 110 -34.65 16.12 9.16
CA SER A 110 -33.21 15.97 9.40
C SER A 110 -32.60 17.29 9.86
N THR A 111 -32.67 17.54 11.16
CA THR A 111 -31.94 18.63 11.81
C THR A 111 -30.42 18.34 11.91
N GLY A 112 -29.95 17.20 11.38
CA GLY A 112 -28.54 16.79 11.37
C GLY A 112 -27.78 17.06 10.06
N GLU A 113 -28.46 17.15 8.92
CA GLU A 113 -27.82 17.37 7.62
C GLU A 113 -27.39 18.83 7.41
N ASN A 114 -28.21 19.78 7.87
CA ASN A 114 -27.91 21.21 7.75
C ASN A 114 -26.69 21.64 8.57
N PHE A 115 -26.46 20.99 9.72
CA PHE A 115 -25.29 21.25 10.55
C PHE A 115 -23.99 20.71 9.92
N ARG A 116 -24.03 19.51 9.33
CA ARG A 116 -22.88 18.93 8.62
C ARG A 116 -22.53 19.72 7.37
N LYS A 117 -23.53 20.20 6.62
CA LYS A 117 -23.32 21.00 5.42
C LYS A 117 -22.74 22.39 5.77
N SER A 118 -23.28 23.04 6.80
CA SER A 118 -22.77 24.33 7.29
C SER A 118 -21.32 24.24 7.80
N LEU A 119 -20.97 23.18 8.54
CA LEU A 119 -19.59 22.96 8.99
C LEU A 119 -18.65 22.65 7.81
N ALA A 120 -19.10 21.81 6.86
CA ALA A 120 -18.34 21.51 5.64
C ALA A 120 -18.10 22.76 4.78
N ASP A 121 -19.11 23.63 4.66
CA ASP A 121 -19.00 24.88 3.91
C ASP A 121 -18.09 25.90 4.63
N ALA A 122 -18.12 25.94 5.97
CA ALA A 122 -17.21 26.76 6.77
C ALA A 122 -15.75 26.28 6.68
N ILE A 123 -15.52 24.96 6.70
CA ILE A 123 -14.19 24.36 6.52
C ILE A 123 -13.68 24.59 5.10
N LYS A 124 -14.52 24.36 4.08
CA LYS A 124 -14.18 24.66 2.68
C LYS A 124 -13.84 26.13 2.51
N LYS A 125 -14.63 27.04 3.10
CA LYS A 125 -14.38 28.48 3.04
C LYS A 125 -13.07 28.87 3.73
N SER A 126 -12.78 28.31 4.91
CA SER A 126 -11.49 28.52 5.62
C SER A 126 -10.28 28.01 4.82
N LEU A 127 -10.37 26.80 4.25
CA LEU A 127 -9.29 26.21 3.44
C LEU A 127 -9.09 26.95 2.10
N VAL A 128 -10.14 27.57 1.55
CA VAL A 128 -10.12 28.33 0.30
C VAL A 128 -9.72 29.80 0.50
N GLU A 129 -10.02 30.40 1.66
CA GLU A 129 -9.59 31.77 1.99
C GLU A 129 -8.06 31.90 2.15
N HIS A 130 -7.35 30.78 2.39
CA HIS A 130 -5.89 30.71 2.42
C HIS A 130 -5.23 30.42 1.04
N SER A 131 -5.97 30.38 -0.07
CA SER A 131 -5.44 30.02 -1.40
C SER A 131 -5.67 31.06 -2.52
N SER A 132 -5.89 32.33 -2.18
CA SER A 132 -6.13 33.39 -3.17
C SER A 132 -4.85 33.91 -3.85
N SER A 133 -4.27 33.11 -4.74
CA SER A 133 -3.58 33.60 -5.95
C SER A 133 -3.35 32.44 -6.93
N SER A 134 -3.68 32.66 -8.21
CA SER A 134 -3.70 31.64 -9.26
C SER A 134 -2.31 31.21 -9.73
N SER A 135 -2.03 29.91 -9.74
CA SER A 135 -1.14 29.27 -10.72
C SER A 135 -1.49 27.79 -10.86
N THR A 136 -1.35 27.27 -12.06
CA THR A 136 -1.49 25.87 -12.44
C THR A 136 -0.70 24.91 -11.54
N GLU A 137 -1.38 23.84 -11.11
CA GLU A 137 -0.89 22.47 -10.91
C GLU A 137 0.63 22.26 -10.68
N GLU A 138 1.19 22.72 -9.55
CA GLU A 138 2.50 22.20 -9.11
C GLU A 138 2.30 21.12 -8.06
N LEU A 139 2.84 19.93 -8.33
CA LEU A 139 3.01 18.87 -7.34
C LEU A 139 3.99 19.35 -6.25
N PRO A 140 3.89 18.81 -5.02
CA PRO A 140 4.73 19.28 -3.92
C PRO A 140 6.23 19.14 -4.25
N PRO A 141 7.08 19.99 -3.66
CA PRO A 141 8.52 19.83 -3.80
C PRO A 141 8.97 18.49 -3.21
N PRO A 142 10.11 17.95 -3.66
CA PRO A 142 10.64 16.71 -3.15
C PRO A 142 11.03 16.84 -1.67
N VAL A 143 10.86 15.78 -0.89
CA VAL A 143 11.23 15.77 0.54
C VAL A 143 12.72 16.10 0.73
N HIS A 144 13.06 16.86 1.77
CA HIS A 144 14.45 17.16 2.07
C HIS A 144 15.16 15.89 2.59
N LEU A 145 16.30 15.55 1.99
CA LEU A 145 17.15 14.43 2.39
C LEU A 145 18.51 14.97 2.82
N SER A 146 19.07 14.43 3.90
CA SER A 146 20.43 14.76 4.34
C SER A 146 21.46 14.33 3.29
N LYS A 147 22.61 15.00 3.25
CA LYS A 147 23.67 14.70 2.28
C LYS A 147 24.40 13.41 2.65
N PRO A 148 25.09 12.76 1.70
CA PRO A 148 26.00 11.67 2.02
C PRO A 148 26.97 12.03 3.15
N GLY A 149 27.04 11.17 4.17
CA GLY A 149 27.84 11.37 5.39
C GLY A 149 27.11 12.06 6.54
N GLU A 150 25.90 12.56 6.33
CA GLU A 150 25.09 13.20 7.37
C GLU A 150 24.01 12.25 7.93
N HIS A 151 23.58 12.53 9.17
CA HIS A 151 22.52 11.79 9.84
C HIS A 151 21.15 12.44 9.58
N MET A 152 20.09 11.64 9.64
CA MET A 152 18.71 12.11 9.71
C MET A 152 17.87 11.18 10.59
N ASP A 153 16.99 11.77 11.41
CA ASP A 153 16.01 11.00 12.17
C ASP A 153 14.89 10.54 11.23
N VAL A 154 14.57 9.25 11.27
CA VAL A 154 13.61 8.62 10.36
C VAL A 154 12.61 7.75 11.11
N TYR A 155 11.44 7.57 10.51
CA TYR A 155 10.51 6.49 10.84
C TYR A 155 10.44 5.50 9.70
N VAL A 156 10.36 4.20 10.00
CA VAL A 156 10.20 3.15 9.00
C VAL A 156 8.74 2.65 9.02
N PRO A 157 7.83 3.20 8.19
CA PRO A 157 6.42 2.78 8.21
C PRO A 157 6.19 1.37 7.67
N VAL A 158 7.03 0.93 6.72
CA VAL A 158 6.97 -0.41 6.12
C VAL A 158 8.35 -0.87 5.69
N ALA A 159 8.62 -2.16 5.87
CA ALA A 159 9.84 -2.79 5.39
C ALA A 159 9.52 -4.10 4.68
N CYS A 160 10.16 -4.38 3.55
CA CYS A 160 10.06 -5.68 2.89
C CYS A 160 11.25 -6.56 3.30
N HIS A 161 12.45 -6.08 3.03
CA HIS A 161 13.74 -6.72 3.31
C HIS A 161 14.86 -5.67 3.28
N PRO A 162 16.11 -5.97 3.68
CA PRO A 162 17.18 -4.94 3.73
C PRO A 162 17.44 -4.21 2.41
N GLY A 163 17.18 -4.85 1.27
CA GLY A 163 17.26 -4.20 -0.06
C GLY A 163 16.11 -3.25 -0.42
N TYR A 164 15.01 -3.23 0.33
CA TYR A 164 13.82 -2.43 0.03
C TYR A 164 12.96 -2.22 1.28
N PHE A 165 12.92 -0.99 1.75
CA PHE A 165 12.01 -0.50 2.78
C PHE A 165 11.70 0.96 2.53
N VAL A 166 10.85 1.55 3.37
CA VAL A 166 10.43 2.94 3.26
C VAL A 166 10.86 3.68 4.51
N ILE A 167 11.36 4.90 4.35
CA ILE A 167 11.60 5.84 5.45
C ILE A 167 10.73 7.09 5.29
N GLN A 168 10.40 7.72 6.40
CA GLN A 168 9.80 9.05 6.50
C GLN A 168 10.71 9.93 7.36
N PRO A 169 10.94 11.22 7.05
CA PRO A 169 11.62 12.13 7.95
C PRO A 169 10.85 12.28 9.26
N TRP A 170 11.49 11.98 10.39
CA TRP A 170 10.82 11.96 11.70
C TRP A 170 10.21 13.33 12.06
N GLN A 171 10.91 14.41 11.72
CA GLN A 171 10.49 15.79 12.03
C GLN A 171 9.21 16.22 11.30
N GLU A 172 8.82 15.53 10.22
CA GLU A 172 7.63 15.86 9.43
C GLU A 172 6.40 15.02 9.79
N ILE A 173 6.52 14.04 10.70
CA ILE A 173 5.42 13.11 11.04
C ILE A 173 4.17 13.84 11.53
N HIS A 174 4.32 14.84 12.40
CA HIS A 174 3.16 15.61 12.88
C HIS A 174 2.47 16.40 11.78
N LYS A 175 3.22 16.90 10.78
CA LYS A 175 2.62 17.57 9.63
C LYS A 175 1.87 16.59 8.74
N LEU A 176 2.38 15.36 8.61
CA LEU A 176 1.68 14.28 7.92
C LEU A 176 0.39 13.89 8.66
N GLU A 177 0.41 13.78 9.99
CA GLU A 177 -0.78 13.50 10.80
C GLU A 177 -1.86 14.56 10.58
N VAL A 178 -1.50 15.85 10.68
CA VAL A 178 -2.41 16.97 10.40
C VAL A 178 -2.97 16.88 8.99
N LEU A 179 -2.12 16.63 7.98
CA LEU A 179 -2.56 16.47 6.59
C LEU A 179 -3.59 15.33 6.44
N MET A 180 -3.34 14.18 7.06
CA MET A 180 -4.26 13.04 7.00
C MET A 180 -5.63 13.37 7.64
N GLU A 181 -5.64 14.08 8.76
CA GLU A 181 -6.87 14.53 9.42
C GLU A 181 -7.66 15.52 8.56
N GLU A 182 -6.98 16.50 7.96
CA GLU A 182 -7.59 17.47 7.05
C GLU A 182 -8.17 16.80 5.80
N MET A 183 -7.45 15.83 5.21
CA MET A 183 -7.94 15.05 4.08
C MET A 183 -9.17 14.23 4.45
N ILE A 184 -9.18 13.59 5.62
CA ILE A 184 -10.37 12.85 6.11
C ILE A 184 -11.56 13.79 6.18
N LEU A 185 -11.40 14.97 6.78
CA LEU A 185 -12.48 15.95 6.93
C LEU A 185 -12.99 16.47 5.59
N TYR A 186 -12.08 16.79 4.66
CA TYR A 186 -12.42 17.35 3.35
C TYR A 186 -13.12 16.34 2.44
N TYR A 187 -12.56 15.14 2.27
CA TYR A 187 -13.10 14.17 1.31
C TYR A 187 -14.28 13.37 1.87
N SER A 188 -14.46 13.26 3.19
CA SER A 188 -15.61 12.54 3.76
C SER A 188 -16.95 13.26 3.59
N VAL A 189 -16.93 14.57 3.34
CA VAL A 189 -18.13 15.39 3.10
C VAL A 189 -18.25 15.85 1.64
N SER A 190 -17.28 15.48 0.81
CA SER A 190 -17.29 15.80 -0.62
C SER A 190 -18.13 14.78 -1.38
N GLU A 191 -18.90 15.24 -2.35
CA GLU A 191 -19.61 14.35 -3.27
C GLU A 191 -18.59 13.54 -4.07
N GLU A 192 -18.76 12.22 -4.11
CA GLU A 192 -17.91 11.34 -4.91
C GLU A 192 -18.10 11.68 -6.40
N ARG A 193 -17.05 12.23 -7.02
CA ARG A 193 -17.06 12.52 -8.44
C ARG A 193 -16.50 11.34 -9.20
N HIS A 194 -17.16 10.97 -10.29
CA HIS A 194 -16.55 10.07 -11.27
C HIS A 194 -15.47 10.83 -12.03
N VAL A 195 -14.23 10.37 -11.91
CA VAL A 195 -13.07 11.00 -12.56
C VAL A 195 -12.48 10.00 -13.54
N ALA A 196 -12.14 10.47 -14.73
CA ALA A 196 -11.27 9.73 -15.64
C ALA A 196 -9.86 9.73 -15.03
N VAL A 197 -9.42 8.57 -14.58
CA VAL A 197 -8.10 8.42 -13.95
C VAL A 197 -7.07 7.97 -14.98
N GLU A 198 -5.85 8.46 -14.81
CA GLU A 198 -4.72 8.15 -15.69
C GLU A 198 -3.59 7.49 -14.90
N LYS A 199 -2.85 6.60 -15.57
CA LYS A 199 -1.69 5.94 -14.98
C LYS A 199 -0.57 6.96 -14.76
N ASP A 200 0.17 6.77 -13.68
CA ASP A 200 1.30 7.57 -13.22
C ASP A 200 0.94 9.04 -12.89
N GLN A 201 -0.33 9.28 -12.53
CA GLN A 201 -0.84 10.55 -12.00
C GLN A 201 -1.19 10.48 -10.51
N VAL A 202 -1.17 11.64 -9.85
CA VAL A 202 -1.41 11.77 -8.40
C VAL A 202 -2.87 12.08 -8.10
N TYR A 203 -3.43 11.36 -7.13
CA TYR A 203 -4.82 11.46 -6.69
C TYR A 203 -4.94 11.40 -5.17
N ALA A 204 -6.13 11.65 -4.66
CA ALA A 204 -6.54 11.19 -3.34
C ALA A 204 -7.30 9.87 -3.48
N ALA A 205 -7.04 8.89 -2.62
CA ALA A 205 -7.81 7.64 -2.62
C ALA A 205 -8.19 7.20 -1.21
N LYS A 206 -9.37 6.58 -1.09
CA LYS A 206 -9.86 6.01 0.16
C LYS A 206 -9.40 4.56 0.33
N VAL A 207 -8.41 4.35 1.19
CA VAL A 207 -7.82 3.06 1.57
C VAL A 207 -8.24 2.75 3.00
N GLU A 208 -8.82 1.57 3.26
CA GLU A 208 -9.23 1.14 4.62
C GLU A 208 -9.98 2.22 5.46
N ASN A 209 -10.87 2.97 4.81
CA ASN A 209 -11.64 4.10 5.37
C ASN A 209 -10.88 5.39 5.68
N LYS A 210 -9.59 5.49 5.36
CA LYS A 210 -8.79 6.71 5.44
C LYS A 210 -8.49 7.25 4.04
N TRP A 211 -8.27 8.55 3.93
CA TRP A 211 -7.91 9.20 2.67
C TRP A 211 -6.41 9.44 2.61
N HIS A 212 -5.80 9.03 1.50
CA HIS A 212 -4.35 9.07 1.30
C HIS A 212 -4.02 9.77 -0.01
N ARG A 213 -2.85 10.40 -0.08
CA ARG A 213 -2.26 10.84 -1.35
C ARG A 213 -1.66 9.63 -2.03
N VAL A 214 -2.03 9.41 -3.29
CA VAL A 214 -1.64 8.21 -4.01
C VAL A 214 -1.14 8.51 -5.41
N LEU A 215 -0.21 7.69 -5.88
CA LEU A 215 0.17 7.60 -7.28
C LEU A 215 -0.54 6.40 -7.91
N LEU A 216 -1.26 6.60 -9.00
CA LEU A 216 -1.95 5.52 -9.70
C LEU A 216 -0.93 4.72 -10.52
N LYS A 217 -0.71 3.44 -10.20
CA LYS A 217 0.27 2.58 -10.88
C LYS A 217 -0.33 1.69 -11.97
N GLY A 218 -1.64 1.41 -11.91
CA GLY A 218 -2.31 0.61 -12.93
C GLY A 218 -3.82 0.65 -12.81
N ILE A 219 -4.50 0.46 -13.95
CA ILE A 219 -5.97 0.40 -14.04
C ILE A 219 -6.33 -1.03 -14.45
N LEU A 220 -7.17 -1.69 -13.66
CA LEU A 220 -7.58 -3.06 -13.89
C LEU A 220 -8.96 -3.09 -14.55
N THR A 221 -9.24 -4.14 -15.32
CA THR A 221 -10.50 -4.30 -16.08
C THR A 221 -11.73 -4.51 -15.19
N ASN A 222 -11.53 -4.92 -13.93
CA ASN A 222 -12.59 -5.15 -12.95
C ASN A 222 -13.01 -3.86 -12.19
N GLY A 223 -12.52 -2.68 -12.61
CA GLY A 223 -12.82 -1.41 -11.95
C GLY A 223 -12.02 -1.17 -10.66
N LEU A 224 -11.00 -1.98 -10.40
CA LEU A 224 -9.97 -1.68 -9.41
C LEU A 224 -8.83 -0.90 -10.06
N VAL A 225 -8.09 -0.17 -9.22
CA VAL A 225 -6.83 0.47 -9.59
C VAL A 225 -5.76 0.09 -8.58
N SER A 226 -4.54 -0.12 -9.07
CA SER A 226 -3.36 -0.26 -8.23
C SER A 226 -2.81 1.12 -7.92
N VAL A 227 -2.63 1.41 -6.64
CA VAL A 227 -2.16 2.69 -6.14
C VAL A 227 -0.94 2.49 -5.24
N TYR A 228 -0.05 3.48 -5.22
CA TYR A 228 1.05 3.58 -4.27
C TYR A 228 0.77 4.74 -3.33
N GLU A 229 0.71 4.49 -2.03
CA GLU A 229 0.56 5.52 -1.01
C GLU A 229 1.85 6.35 -0.92
N LEU A 230 1.78 7.60 -1.39
CA LEU A 230 2.94 8.50 -1.52
C LEU A 230 3.54 8.90 -0.17
N ASP A 231 2.80 8.69 0.91
CA ASP A 231 3.26 9.02 2.26
C ASP A 231 3.74 7.82 3.05
N TYR A 232 3.22 6.61 2.81
CA TYR A 232 3.54 5.41 3.59
C TYR A 232 4.31 4.33 2.80
N GLY A 233 4.37 4.47 1.48
CA GLY A 233 5.08 3.60 0.57
C GLY A 233 4.48 2.19 0.42
N LYS A 234 3.17 2.07 0.64
CA LYS A 234 2.41 0.83 0.49
C LYS A 234 1.73 0.76 -0.87
N HIS A 235 1.61 -0.45 -1.40
CA HIS A 235 0.84 -0.73 -2.60
C HIS A 235 -0.53 -1.27 -2.23
N GLU A 236 -1.59 -0.64 -2.75
CA GLU A 236 -2.96 -1.04 -2.48
C GLU A 236 -3.78 -1.22 -3.75
N LEU A 237 -4.87 -1.97 -3.62
CA LEU A 237 -5.90 -2.08 -4.65
C LEU A 237 -7.17 -1.42 -4.11
N VAL A 238 -7.62 -0.39 -4.80
CA VAL A 238 -8.84 0.34 -4.45
C VAL A 238 -9.81 0.36 -5.60
N ASN A 239 -11.10 0.44 -5.30
CA ASN A 239 -12.10 0.64 -6.34
C ASN A 239 -11.91 2.03 -6.96
N ILE A 240 -11.99 2.14 -8.28
CA ILE A 240 -11.83 3.41 -9.01
C ILE A 240 -12.76 4.52 -8.50
N ARG A 241 -13.95 4.17 -7.99
CA ARG A 241 -14.91 5.13 -7.40
C ARG A 241 -14.40 5.78 -6.11
N LYS A 242 -13.44 5.16 -5.44
CA LYS A 242 -12.79 5.67 -4.22
C LYS A 242 -11.60 6.59 -4.52
N VAL A 243 -11.36 6.91 -5.79
CA VAL A 243 -10.30 7.82 -6.24
C VAL A 243 -10.92 9.18 -6.56
N GLN A 244 -10.29 10.24 -6.09
CA GLN A 244 -10.70 11.64 -6.30
C GLN A 244 -9.49 12.48 -6.71
N PRO A 245 -9.67 13.62 -7.40
CA PRO A 245 -8.57 14.51 -7.73
C PRO A 245 -7.93 15.02 -6.44
N LEU A 246 -6.60 15.07 -6.37
CA LEU A 246 -5.93 15.63 -5.21
C LEU A 246 -6.09 17.16 -5.19
N ALA A 247 -6.90 17.68 -4.26
CA ALA A 247 -7.08 19.11 -4.06
C ALA A 247 -5.76 19.83 -3.74
N ASP A 248 -5.59 21.04 -4.27
CA ASP A 248 -4.33 21.79 -4.23
C ASP A 248 -3.85 22.12 -2.81
N VAL A 249 -4.78 22.28 -1.87
CA VAL A 249 -4.46 22.49 -0.45
C VAL A 249 -3.63 21.36 0.15
N PHE A 250 -3.74 20.14 -0.40
CA PHE A 250 -3.00 18.94 0.03
C PHE A 250 -1.70 18.69 -0.75
N ARG A 251 -1.32 19.62 -1.64
CA ARG A 251 -0.08 19.58 -2.43
C ARG A 251 1.05 20.43 -1.82
N LYS A 252 0.92 20.85 -0.56
CA LYS A 252 1.92 21.69 0.14
C LYS A 252 3.03 20.90 0.82
N LEU A 253 2.67 19.81 1.51
CA LEU A 253 3.64 18.94 2.17
C LEU A 253 4.34 18.06 1.12
N PRO A 254 5.67 17.89 1.13
CA PRO A 254 6.35 16.87 0.32
C PRO A 254 5.74 15.47 0.51
N PHE A 255 5.83 14.60 -0.50
CA PHE A 255 5.49 13.18 -0.32
C PHE A 255 6.48 12.54 0.66
N GLN A 256 5.96 11.88 1.69
CA GLN A 256 6.76 11.49 2.86
C GLN A 256 7.45 10.13 2.71
N ALA A 257 6.98 9.25 1.81
CA ALA A 257 7.60 7.96 1.60
C ALA A 257 8.85 8.08 0.72
N VAL A 258 10.00 7.67 1.27
CA VAL A 258 11.25 7.55 0.52
C VAL A 258 11.68 6.10 0.53
N THR A 259 11.86 5.50 -0.64
CA THR A 259 12.40 4.15 -0.75
C THR A 259 13.86 4.13 -0.28
N ALA A 260 14.20 3.13 0.52
CA ALA A 260 15.51 2.98 1.12
C ALA A 260 16.06 1.55 0.97
N GLN A 261 17.39 1.47 1.00
CA GLN A 261 18.17 0.24 1.04
C GLN A 261 19.20 0.33 2.16
N LEU A 262 19.45 -0.78 2.84
CA LEU A 262 20.41 -0.88 3.93
C LEU A 262 21.82 -0.95 3.33
N ALA A 263 22.68 -0.04 3.78
CA ALA A 263 24.10 -0.03 3.48
C ALA A 263 24.83 -1.10 4.29
N GLY A 264 26.06 -1.45 3.88
CA GLY A 264 26.95 -2.32 4.66
C GLY A 264 26.65 -3.82 4.57
N VAL A 265 25.47 -4.24 4.09
CA VAL A 265 25.12 -5.66 3.94
C VAL A 265 25.00 -6.03 2.47
N LYS A 266 25.80 -6.99 2.01
CA LYS A 266 25.74 -7.51 0.64
C LYS A 266 25.01 -8.84 0.62
N CYS A 267 23.94 -8.92 -0.16
CA CYS A 267 23.22 -10.17 -0.40
C CYS A 267 22.64 -10.16 -1.82
N ASN A 268 22.75 -11.29 -2.53
CA ASN A 268 22.16 -11.41 -3.87
C ASN A 268 20.64 -11.63 -3.80
N GLN A 269 20.17 -12.35 -2.78
CA GLN A 269 18.76 -12.65 -2.55
C GLN A 269 18.48 -12.75 -1.06
N TRP A 270 17.52 -11.96 -0.57
CA TRP A 270 17.11 -12.00 0.84
C TRP A 270 16.18 -13.20 1.07
N SER A 271 16.54 -14.08 2.01
CA SER A 271 15.63 -15.13 2.47
C SER A 271 14.44 -14.52 3.22
N GLU A 272 13.35 -15.27 3.34
CA GLU A 272 12.19 -14.82 4.12
C GLU A 272 12.57 -14.65 5.60
N GLU A 273 13.44 -15.52 6.13
CA GLU A 273 13.94 -15.46 7.50
C GLU A 273 14.73 -14.18 7.75
N ALA A 274 15.70 -13.85 6.87
CA ALA A 274 16.44 -12.59 6.95
C ALA A 274 15.54 -11.36 6.79
N SER A 275 14.53 -11.46 5.91
CA SER A 275 13.55 -10.39 5.70
C SER A 275 12.70 -10.16 6.94
N MET A 276 12.19 -11.22 7.58
CA MET A 276 11.44 -11.15 8.85
C MET A 276 12.28 -10.54 9.97
N VAL A 277 13.54 -11.00 10.12
CA VAL A 277 14.45 -10.49 11.13
C VAL A 277 14.70 -9.00 10.93
N PHE A 278 14.98 -8.56 9.70
CA PHE A 278 15.11 -7.14 9.39
C PHE A 278 13.85 -6.35 9.76
N ARG A 279 12.67 -6.79 9.30
CA ARG A 279 11.39 -6.12 9.59
C ARG A 279 11.15 -5.95 11.09
N ASN A 280 11.41 -6.96 11.91
CA ASN A 280 11.24 -6.89 13.36
C ASN A 280 12.16 -5.85 14.03
N HIS A 281 13.32 -5.57 13.42
CA HIS A 281 14.26 -4.60 13.96
C HIS A 281 13.94 -3.17 13.54
N VAL A 282 13.34 -2.96 12.36
CA VAL A 282 13.17 -1.60 11.82
C VAL A 282 11.73 -1.12 11.72
N GLU A 283 10.77 -1.99 11.41
CA GLU A 283 9.42 -1.57 11.05
C GLU A 283 8.68 -0.97 12.25
N LYS A 284 7.97 0.14 12.01
CA LYS A 284 7.25 0.94 13.00
C LYS A 284 8.11 1.53 14.11
N LYS A 285 9.40 1.79 13.84
CA LYS A 285 10.31 2.40 14.81
C LYS A 285 10.90 3.73 14.33
N PRO A 286 11.13 4.69 15.26
CA PRO A 286 12.08 5.77 15.04
C PRO A 286 13.50 5.20 15.02
N LEU A 287 14.31 5.62 14.06
CA LEU A 287 15.72 5.25 13.93
C LEU A 287 16.53 6.46 13.48
N VAL A 288 17.84 6.39 13.63
CA VAL A 288 18.77 7.34 13.00
C VAL A 288 19.31 6.69 11.71
N ALA A 289 19.19 7.40 10.59
CA ALA A 289 19.76 7.00 9.32
C ALA A 289 21.01 7.82 9.03
N LEU A 290 22.15 7.15 8.81
CA LEU A 290 23.34 7.76 8.22
C LEU A 290 23.29 7.57 6.71
N VAL A 291 23.17 8.68 5.97
CA VAL A 291 23.02 8.65 4.52
C VAL A 291 24.34 8.27 3.86
N GLN A 292 24.36 7.16 3.14
CA GLN A 292 25.51 6.78 2.31
C GLN A 292 25.39 7.37 0.90
N THR A 293 24.21 7.30 0.29
CA THR A 293 23.99 7.77 -1.08
C THR A 293 22.53 8.15 -1.29
N VAL A 294 22.30 9.21 -2.07
CA VAL A 294 20.99 9.57 -2.61
C VAL A 294 21.01 9.26 -4.10
N ILE A 295 20.05 8.48 -4.57
CA ILE A 295 19.89 8.05 -5.95
C ILE A 295 18.70 8.82 -6.53
N GLU A 296 18.99 9.70 -7.47
CA GLU A 296 17.99 10.47 -8.21
C GLU A 296 17.25 9.60 -9.24
N ASN A 297 16.04 10.00 -9.60
CA ASN A 297 15.19 9.29 -10.55
C ASN A 297 14.44 10.27 -11.46
N ALA A 298 13.78 9.78 -12.51
CA ALA A 298 13.07 10.61 -13.48
C ALA A 298 11.98 11.47 -12.81
N ASN A 299 11.22 10.88 -11.88
CA ASN A 299 10.34 11.65 -11.02
C ASN A 299 11.05 12.01 -9.72
N PRO A 300 10.97 13.27 -9.26
CA PRO A 300 11.65 13.71 -8.04
C PRO A 300 11.21 12.99 -6.75
N TRP A 301 10.03 12.36 -6.73
CA TRP A 301 9.54 11.57 -5.59
C TRP A 301 9.91 10.08 -5.68
N ASP A 302 10.48 9.62 -6.80
CA ASP A 302 10.97 8.24 -6.96
C ASP A 302 12.46 8.10 -6.54
N ARG A 303 12.98 9.10 -5.82
CA ARG A 303 14.33 9.10 -5.25
C ARG A 303 14.48 7.94 -4.26
N LYS A 304 15.66 7.34 -4.25
CA LYS A 304 16.02 6.26 -3.33
C LYS A 304 17.21 6.67 -2.48
N VAL A 305 17.28 6.18 -1.26
CA VAL A 305 18.45 6.38 -0.40
C VAL A 305 19.08 5.06 -0.01
N VAL A 306 20.41 5.04 0.05
CA VAL A 306 21.18 3.95 0.66
C VAL A 306 21.66 4.47 2.00
N VAL A 307 21.28 3.79 3.08
CA VAL A 307 21.46 4.28 4.46
C VAL A 307 21.99 3.19 5.38
N TYR A 308 22.85 3.56 6.31
CA TYR A 308 23.05 2.77 7.53
C TYR A 308 21.93 3.15 8.51
N LEU A 309 21.35 2.16 9.19
CA LEU A 309 20.34 2.38 10.23
C LEU A 309 20.92 2.09 11.61
N VAL A 310 20.59 2.94 12.56
CA VAL A 310 20.98 2.85 13.96
C VAL A 310 19.73 2.96 14.83
N ASP A 311 19.51 1.96 15.67
CA ASP A 311 18.51 2.02 16.74
C ASP A 311 19.18 2.59 18.00
N THR A 312 18.78 3.81 18.35
CA THR A 312 19.29 4.57 19.51
C THR A 312 18.27 4.59 20.65
N SER A 313 17.34 3.62 20.69
CA SER A 313 16.29 3.55 21.71
C SER A 313 16.80 3.08 23.08
N LEU A 314 17.98 2.47 23.14
CA LEU A 314 18.63 2.08 24.39
C LEU A 314 19.55 3.21 24.87
N PRO A 315 19.61 3.47 26.20
CA PRO A 315 20.31 4.63 26.75
C PRO A 315 21.83 4.59 26.59
N ASP A 316 22.43 3.40 26.59
CA ASP A 316 23.89 3.22 26.67
C ASP A 316 24.49 2.51 25.44
N THR A 317 23.65 2.07 24.50
CA THR A 317 24.09 1.23 23.38
C THR A 317 23.31 1.54 22.11
N ASP A 318 24.03 1.92 21.07
CA ASP A 318 23.48 2.05 19.73
C ASP A 318 23.55 0.70 19.00
N ILE A 319 22.42 0.24 18.44
CA ILE A 319 22.37 -0.98 17.66
C ILE A 319 22.45 -0.63 16.17
N TRP A 320 23.58 -0.95 15.56
CA TRP A 320 23.77 -0.80 14.13
C TRP A 320 23.12 -1.96 13.38
N ILE A 321 22.01 -1.69 12.69
CA ILE A 321 21.18 -2.73 12.07
C ILE A 321 21.97 -3.53 11.02
N HIS A 322 22.91 -2.90 10.32
CA HIS A 322 23.72 -3.56 9.31
C HIS A 322 24.74 -4.56 9.89
N ASP A 323 25.31 -4.30 11.07
CA ASP A 323 26.20 -5.23 11.76
C ASP A 323 25.41 -6.45 12.22
N PHE A 324 24.28 -6.21 12.89
CA PHE A 324 23.37 -7.25 13.32
C PHE A 324 22.90 -8.15 12.17
N MET A 325 22.49 -7.56 11.04
CA MET A 325 22.08 -8.33 9.86
C MET A 325 23.24 -9.12 9.26
N SER A 326 24.45 -8.57 9.26
CA SER A 326 25.63 -9.26 8.73
C SER A 326 26.00 -10.48 9.58
N GLU A 327 25.98 -10.34 10.91
CA GLU A 327 26.20 -11.43 11.86
C GLU A 327 25.15 -12.54 11.68
N TYR A 328 23.87 -12.16 11.63
CA TYR A 328 22.76 -13.11 11.44
C TYR A 328 22.89 -13.93 10.14
N LEU A 329 23.28 -13.29 9.03
CA LEU A 329 23.50 -14.00 7.76
C LEU A 329 24.66 -14.99 7.83
N VAL A 330 25.74 -14.64 8.54
CA VAL A 330 26.87 -15.56 8.75
C VAL A 330 26.41 -16.78 9.55
N GLU A 331 25.61 -16.60 10.58
CA GLU A 331 25.07 -17.72 11.37
C GLU A 331 24.13 -18.61 10.57
N LEU A 332 23.20 -18.02 9.80
CA LEU A 332 22.31 -18.77 8.91
C LEU A 332 23.07 -19.64 7.91
N SER A 333 24.20 -19.15 7.39
CA SER A 333 25.03 -19.92 6.44
C SER A 333 25.71 -21.15 7.05
N LYS A 334 25.81 -21.23 8.38
CA LYS A 334 26.39 -22.39 9.08
C LYS A 334 25.40 -23.51 9.35
N VAL A 335 24.09 -23.20 9.26
CA VAL A 335 22.99 -24.13 9.60
C VAL A 335 22.40 -24.80 8.34
N ASN A 336 22.64 -24.23 7.16
CA ASN A 336 22.19 -24.74 5.85
C ASN A 336 23.33 -25.39 5.05
#